data_AF-A0A0B2AN04-F1
#
_entry.id   AF-A0A0B2AN04-F1
#
_cell.length_a   1.000
_cell.length_b   1.000
_cell.length_c   1.000
_cell.angle_alpha   90.00
_cell.angle_beta   90.00
_cell.angle_gamma   90.00
#
_symmetry.space_group_name_H-M   'P 1'
#
loop_
_entity.id
_entity.type
_entity.pdbx_description
1 polymer ?
#
loop_
_entity_poly.entity_id
_entity_poly.type
_entity_poly.pdbx_seq_one_letter_code
_entity_poly.pdbx_strand_id
1 'polypeptide(L)'
;MSFRSLALGDKVTFRDTGPKPFNVRAISPDQRVVILSRPVDGTNAVEYTMIDWDRDARGLDGTFGRGHVVGSGVHKNLWRFFRGVTTDAPATTQTVMDFTRWVSLSISAVNGRP
;
A
#
# COMPACT_ATOMS: atom_id res chain seq x y z
N MET A 1 14.43 12.23 -10.37
CA MET A 1 13.51 12.49 -9.24
C MET A 1 13.83 11.60 -8.05
N SER A 2 13.68 12.10 -6.81
CA SER A 2 13.84 11.34 -5.56
C SER A 2 12.47 10.91 -5.01
N PHE A 3 11.84 9.90 -5.61
CA PHE A 3 10.52 9.39 -5.17
C PHE A 3 10.51 8.72 -3.78
N ARG A 4 11.65 8.71 -3.08
CA ARG A 4 11.80 8.20 -1.72
C ARG A 4 11.00 8.98 -0.68
N SER A 5 10.57 10.21 -0.98
CA SER A 5 9.69 11.00 -0.12
C SER A 5 8.30 11.10 -0.74
N LEU A 6 7.39 10.23 -0.27
CA LEU A 6 5.97 10.24 -0.62
C LEU A 6 5.18 10.80 0.56
N ALA A 7 4.08 11.51 0.28
CA ALA A 7 3.16 12.04 1.27
C ALA A 7 1.81 11.30 1.25
N LEU A 8 1.06 11.39 2.36
CA LEU A 8 -0.31 10.88 2.41
C LEU A 8 -1.17 11.54 1.33
N GLY A 9 -1.91 10.72 0.57
CA GLY A 9 -2.75 11.21 -0.52
C GLY A 9 -2.04 11.34 -1.87
N ASP A 10 -0.71 11.20 -1.93
CA ASP A 10 0.00 11.17 -3.20
C ASP A 10 -0.50 10.05 -4.10
N LYS A 11 -0.53 10.33 -5.40
CA LYS A 11 -0.92 9.40 -6.46
C LYS A 11 0.33 8.87 -7.16
N VAL A 12 0.61 7.59 -7.00
CA VAL A 12 1.79 6.93 -7.56
C VAL A 12 1.38 6.00 -8.69
N THR A 13 1.98 6.18 -9.86
CA THR A 13 1.82 5.26 -11.00
C THR A 13 3.09 4.42 -11.12
N PHE A 14 2.93 3.11 -11.28
CA PHE A 14 4.05 2.20 -11.56
C PHE A 14 4.09 1.86 -13.05
N ARG A 15 5.29 1.59 -13.56
CA ARG A 15 5.51 1.26 -14.98
C ARG A 15 4.81 -0.03 -15.41
N ASP A 16 4.66 -0.99 -14.50
CA ASP A 16 4.15 -2.34 -14.75
C ASP A 16 2.63 -2.48 -14.53
N THR A 17 1.96 -1.50 -13.93
CA THR A 17 0.55 -1.63 -13.50
C THR A 17 -0.46 -0.88 -14.38
N GLY A 18 -0.01 -0.28 -15.48
CA GLY A 18 -0.81 0.58 -16.34
C GLY A 18 -1.00 2.00 -15.78
N PRO A 19 -1.86 2.82 -16.43
CA PRO A 19 -1.95 4.27 -16.16
C PRO A 19 -2.67 4.64 -14.86
N LYS A 20 -3.36 3.68 -14.23
CA LYS A 20 -4.21 3.94 -13.06
C LYS A 20 -3.34 4.08 -11.80
N PRO A 21 -3.40 5.23 -11.10
CA PRO A 21 -2.54 5.47 -9.95
C PRO A 21 -3.01 4.72 -8.70
N PHE A 22 -2.06 4.39 -7.84
CA PHE A 22 -2.28 4.03 -6.45
C PHE A 22 -2.23 5.28 -5.57
N ASN A 23 -3.08 5.34 -4.56
CA ASN A 23 -3.09 6.43 -3.58
C ASN A 23 -2.32 6.00 -2.33
N VAL A 24 -1.42 6.84 -1.85
CA VAL A 24 -0.70 6.62 -0.59
C VAL A 24 -1.67 6.68 0.58
N ARG A 25 -1.73 5.61 1.37
CA ARG A 25 -2.65 5.45 2.51
C ARG A 25 -1.96 5.53 3.85
N ALA A 26 -0.73 5.04 3.93
CA ALA A 26 0.02 5.04 5.17
C ALA A 26 1.52 5.04 4.88
N ILE A 27 2.27 5.68 5.78
CA ILE A 27 3.72 5.81 5.71
C ILE A 27 4.25 5.50 7.10
N SER A 28 5.27 4.66 7.16
CA SER A 28 6.04 4.36 8.37
C SER A 28 6.72 5.62 8.93
N PRO A 29 6.94 5.72 10.25
CA PRO A 29 7.58 6.90 10.85
C PRO A 29 8.97 7.23 10.28
N ASP A 30 9.73 6.22 9.88
CA ASP A 30 11.06 6.33 9.26
C ASP A 30 11.02 6.56 7.74
N GLN A 31 9.81 6.65 7.16
CA GLN A 31 9.53 6.79 5.73
C GLN A 31 10.09 5.65 4.86
N ARG A 32 10.46 4.50 5.43
CA ARG A 32 11.05 3.36 4.67
C ARG A 32 10.02 2.46 4.04
N VAL A 33 8.84 2.41 4.61
CA VAL A 33 7.72 1.60 4.15
C VAL A 33 6.49 2.47 3.87
N VAL A 34 5.88 2.28 2.71
CA VAL A 34 4.69 3.01 2.25
C VAL A 34 3.63 2.03 1.78
N ILE A 35 2.38 2.18 2.25
CA ILE A 35 1.24 1.40 1.76
C ILE A 35 0.40 2.26 0.84
N LEU A 36 0.07 1.71 -0.32
CA LEU A 36 -0.74 2.34 -1.33
C LEU A 36 -1.95 1.47 -1.69
N SER A 37 -2.99 2.09 -2.23
CA SER A 37 -4.20 1.38 -2.65
C SER A 37 -4.81 1.99 -3.91
N ARG A 38 -5.46 1.17 -4.73
CA ARG A 38 -6.30 1.64 -5.84
C ARG A 38 -7.63 0.90 -5.88
N PRO A 39 -8.73 1.53 -6.36
CA PRO A 39 -9.99 0.83 -6.55
C PRO A 39 -9.87 -0.23 -7.64
N VAL A 40 -10.54 -1.36 -7.47
CA VAL A 40 -10.74 -2.38 -8.51
C VAL A 40 -11.99 -1.99 -9.31
N ASP A 41 -11.86 -1.86 -10.63
CA ASP A 41 -12.93 -1.33 -11.49
C ASP A 41 -14.23 -2.15 -11.41
N GLY A 42 -15.36 -1.43 -11.34
CA GLY A 42 -16.68 -2.06 -11.26
C GLY A 42 -17.01 -2.71 -9.90
N THR A 43 -16.20 -2.49 -8.86
CA THR A 43 -16.41 -3.11 -7.54
C THR A 43 -16.22 -2.12 -6.40
N ASN A 44 -16.73 -2.48 -5.21
CA ASN A 44 -16.40 -1.80 -3.94
C ASN A 44 -15.12 -2.34 -3.31
N ALA A 45 -14.21 -2.92 -4.09
CA ALA A 45 -12.96 -3.48 -3.62
C ALA A 45 -11.77 -2.56 -3.93
N VAL A 46 -10.73 -2.67 -3.13
CA VAL A 46 -9.45 -1.98 -3.28
C VAL A 46 -8.31 -2.99 -3.30
N GLU A 47 -7.41 -2.84 -4.26
CA GLU A 47 -6.13 -3.54 -4.30
C GLU A 47 -5.10 -2.70 -3.53
N TYR A 48 -4.26 -3.37 -2.77
CA TYR A 48 -3.17 -2.77 -2.02
C TYR A 48 -1.81 -3.23 -2.50
N THR A 49 -0.83 -2.36 -2.27
CA THR A 49 0.57 -2.66 -2.49
C THR A 49 1.40 -1.93 -1.45
N MET A 50 2.56 -2.50 -1.12
CA MET A 50 3.51 -1.92 -0.19
C MET A 50 4.81 -1.63 -0.92
N ILE A 51 5.40 -0.47 -0.71
CA ILE A 51 6.77 -0.16 -1.09
C ILE A 51 7.64 -0.35 0.15
N ASP A 52 8.73 -1.10 0.00
CA ASP A 52 9.81 -1.20 0.97
C ASP A 52 11.08 -0.63 0.31
N TRP A 53 11.50 0.54 0.78
CA TRP A 53 12.64 1.28 0.25
C TRP A 53 14.00 0.70 0.64
N ASP A 54 14.04 -0.22 1.60
CA ASP A 54 15.27 -0.93 1.96
C ASP A 54 15.48 -2.13 1.03
N ARG A 55 14.38 -2.73 0.54
CA ARG A 55 14.41 -3.78 -0.50
C ARG A 55 14.42 -3.23 -1.93
N ASP A 56 14.22 -1.92 -2.09
CA ASP A 56 13.91 -1.27 -3.37
C ASP A 56 12.82 -2.05 -4.16
N ALA A 57 11.80 -2.53 -3.44
CA ALA A 57 10.81 -3.46 -3.95
C ALA A 57 9.38 -3.07 -3.59
N ARG A 58 8.45 -3.57 -4.40
CA ARG A 58 7.01 -3.43 -4.23
C ARG A 58 6.38 -4.78 -3.94
N GLY A 59 5.73 -4.91 -2.78
CA GLY A 59 4.94 -6.06 -2.37
C GLY A 59 3.49 -5.95 -2.85
N LEU A 60 2.95 -7.04 -3.39
CA LEU A 60 1.55 -7.17 -3.82
C LEU A 60 0.73 -7.86 -2.73
N ASP A 61 -0.52 -7.45 -2.52
CA ASP A 61 -1.42 -8.01 -1.49
C ASP A 61 -1.85 -9.48 -1.74
N GLY A 62 -1.41 -10.09 -2.84
CA GLY A 62 -1.63 -11.51 -3.14
C GLY A 62 -3.09 -11.88 -3.43
N THR A 63 -4.01 -10.92 -3.53
CA THR A 63 -5.47 -11.19 -3.55
C THR A 63 -6.02 -11.74 -4.87
N PHE A 64 -5.17 -12.04 -5.87
CA PHE A 64 -5.56 -12.49 -7.22
C PHE A 64 -6.70 -11.66 -7.83
N GLY A 65 -6.66 -10.34 -7.68
CA GLY A 65 -7.65 -9.42 -8.26
C GLY A 65 -8.98 -9.33 -7.51
N ARG A 66 -9.13 -10.04 -6.38
CA ARG A 66 -10.32 -9.90 -5.52
C ARG A 66 -10.28 -8.64 -4.65
N GLY A 67 -9.08 -8.11 -4.39
CA GLY A 67 -8.88 -6.97 -3.52
C GLY A 67 -9.52 -7.15 -2.14
N HIS A 68 -9.69 -6.06 -1.41
CA HIS A 68 -10.40 -6.02 -0.15
C HIS A 68 -11.57 -5.04 -0.22
N VAL A 69 -12.71 -5.40 0.38
CA VAL A 69 -13.89 -4.52 0.42
C VAL A 69 -13.57 -3.22 1.15
N VAL A 70 -13.97 -2.08 0.58
CA VAL A 70 -13.87 -0.76 1.21
C VAL A 70 -14.65 -0.75 2.52
N GLY A 71 -14.04 -0.22 3.59
CA GLY A 71 -14.64 -0.23 4.92
C GLY A 71 -14.45 -1.53 5.70
N SER A 72 -13.83 -2.57 5.11
CA SER A 72 -13.36 -3.73 5.86
C SER A 72 -12.38 -3.32 6.98
N GLY A 73 -12.26 -4.17 8.00
CA GLY A 73 -11.31 -3.95 9.11
C GLY A 73 -9.87 -3.72 8.63
N VAL A 74 -9.49 -4.32 7.49
CA VAL A 74 -8.19 -4.12 6.84
C VAL A 74 -7.91 -2.63 6.61
N HIS A 75 -8.85 -1.90 6.02
CA HIS A 75 -8.65 -0.47 5.72
C HIS A 75 -8.38 0.37 6.98
N LYS A 76 -9.04 0.03 8.11
CA LYS A 76 -8.82 0.69 9.40
C LYS A 76 -7.49 0.28 10.06
N ASN A 77 -7.02 -0.95 9.81
CA ASN A 77 -5.85 -1.52 10.45
C ASN A 77 -4.52 -1.08 9.82
N LEU A 78 -4.50 -0.68 8.54
CA LEU A 78 -3.27 -0.27 7.84
C LEU A 78 -2.58 0.95 8.46
N TRP A 79 -3.34 1.89 9.02
CA TRP A 79 -2.75 3.02 9.74
C TRP A 79 -2.16 2.60 11.10
N ARG A 80 -2.76 1.58 11.74
CA ARG A 80 -2.28 1.03 13.01
C ARG A 80 -1.01 0.20 12.84
N PHE A 81 -0.85 -0.47 11.70
CA PHE A 81 0.32 -1.27 11.34
C PHE A 81 1.64 -0.54 11.59
N PHE A 82 1.71 0.76 11.27
CA PHE A 82 2.93 1.56 11.43
C PHE A 82 3.07 2.28 12.76
N ARG A 83 1.99 2.41 13.53
CA ARG A 83 2.00 3.18 14.79
C ARG A 83 2.18 2.32 16.03
N GLY A 84 2.30 0.99 15.87
CA GLY A 84 2.57 0.08 16.97
C GLY A 84 1.65 0.32 18.16
N VAL A 85 0.36 0.53 17.91
CA VAL A 85 -0.59 0.84 18.99
C VAL A 85 -0.68 -0.38 19.90
N THR A 86 0.01 -0.29 21.03
CA THR A 86 -0.07 -1.15 22.21
C THR A 86 -1.49 -1.09 22.75
N THR A 87 -2.37 -1.91 22.22
CA THR A 87 -3.55 -2.31 22.98
C THR A 87 -3.28 -3.73 23.44
N ASP A 88 -3.33 -3.95 24.76
CA ASP A 88 -3.27 -5.23 25.49
C ASP A 88 -4.36 -6.24 25.09
N ALA A 89 -4.84 -6.19 23.85
CA ALA A 89 -5.64 -7.25 23.27
C ALA A 89 -4.66 -8.31 22.73
N PRO A 90 -4.81 -9.60 23.11
CA PRO A 90 -3.99 -10.65 22.52
C PRO A 90 -4.08 -10.56 20.99
N ALA A 91 -2.95 -10.81 20.33
CA ALA A 91 -2.79 -10.81 18.87
C ALA A 91 -3.58 -11.94 18.17
N THR A 92 -4.73 -12.32 18.70
CA THR A 92 -5.68 -13.20 18.05
C THR A 92 -6.44 -12.38 17.01
N THR A 93 -6.24 -12.76 15.74
CA THR A 93 -6.99 -12.31 14.54
C THR A 93 -6.82 -10.86 14.09
N GLN A 94 -5.65 -10.24 14.30
CA GLN A 94 -5.29 -9.10 13.43
C GLN A 94 -4.94 -9.64 12.04
N THR A 95 -5.89 -9.56 11.10
CA THR A 95 -5.62 -9.79 9.68
C THR A 95 -4.71 -8.66 9.17
N VAL A 96 -3.41 -8.79 9.44
CA VAL A 96 -2.38 -7.99 8.76
C VAL A 96 -2.33 -8.50 7.33
N MET A 97 -2.42 -7.59 6.37
CA MET A 97 -2.31 -7.91 4.96
C MET A 97 -0.98 -8.59 4.67
N ASP A 98 -1.01 -9.69 3.92
CA ASP A 98 0.20 -10.43 3.57
C ASP A 98 0.72 -9.97 2.21
N PHE A 99 1.90 -9.35 2.21
CA PHE A 99 2.59 -8.91 1.00
C PHE A 99 3.60 -9.98 0.56
N THR A 100 3.08 -11.05 -0.04
CA THR A 100 3.87 -12.27 -0.34
C THR A 100 4.71 -12.16 -1.62
N ARG A 101 4.23 -11.43 -2.62
CA ARG A 101 4.90 -11.31 -3.92
C ARG A 101 5.58 -9.96 -4.06
N TRP A 102 6.90 -9.99 -4.14
CA TRP A 102 7.75 -8.81 -4.29
C TRP A 102 8.27 -8.66 -5.71
N VAL A 103 8.27 -7.44 -6.23
CA VAL A 103 8.80 -7.09 -7.55
C VAL A 103 9.66 -5.84 -7.47
N SER A 104 10.61 -5.67 -8.40
CA SER A 104 11.44 -4.47 -8.47
C SER A 104 10.58 -3.21 -8.55
N LEU A 105 10.92 -2.21 -7.76
CA LEU A 105 10.18 -0.97 -7.73
C LEU A 105 10.45 -0.14 -8.99
N SER A 106 9.39 0.36 -9.63
CA SER A 106 9.50 1.15 -10.87
C SER A 106 8.38 2.18 -10.97
N ILE A 107 8.55 3.30 -10.30
CA ILE A 107 7.60 4.44 -10.34
C ILE A 107 7.78 5.19 -11.66
N SER A 108 6.67 5.42 -12.37
CA SER A 108 6.63 6.23 -13.58
C SER A 108 6.22 7.68 -13.31
N ALA A 109 5.37 7.92 -12.31
CA ALA A 109 4.94 9.26 -11.93
C ALA A 109 4.44 9.33 -10.48
N VAL A 110 4.57 10.51 -9.87
CA VAL A 110 3.93 10.93 -8.62
C VAL A 110 3.11 12.19 -8.87
N ASN A 111 1.82 12.16 -8.53
CA ASN A 111 0.86 13.26 -8.78
C ASN A 111 0.85 13.71 -10.25
N GLY A 112 1.02 12.77 -11.19
CA GLY A 112 1.07 13.03 -12.62
C GLY A 112 2.40 13.63 -13.11
N ARG A 113 3.41 13.75 -12.25
CA ARG A 113 4.75 14.25 -12.59
C ARG A 113 5.74 13.09 -12.62
N PRO A 114 6.63 13.01 -13.63
CA PRO A 114 7.64 11.95 -13.74
C PRO A 114 8.76 12.09 -12.70
#